data_AF-A0A412EKY9-F1
#
_entry.id   AF-A0A412EKY9-F1
#
_cell.length_a   1.000
_cell.length_b   1.000
_cell.length_c   1.000
_cell.angle_alpha   90.00
_cell.angle_beta   90.00
_cell.angle_gamma   90.00
#
_symmetry.space_group_name_H-M   'P 1'
#
loop_
_entity.id
_entity.type
_entity.pdbx_description
1 polymer ?
#
loop_
_entity_poly.entity_id
_entity_poly.type
_entity_poly.pdbx_seq_one_letter_code
_entity_poly.pdbx_strand_id
1 'polypeptide(L)'
;MVSKYNTERKYLEGQENRKEIYLFLIRYFTKYGYAPSFKEISESLGISKATVQRHMRQLELDGLIATAHPNTPRAFHLVGYEYQKVAKV
;
A
#
# COMPACT_ATOMS: atom_id res chain seq x y z
N MET A 1 15.71 0.75 33.04
CA MET A 1 14.25 0.82 32.81
C MET A 1 14.01 0.87 31.31
N VAL A 2 13.56 -0.24 30.70
CA VAL A 2 13.07 -0.24 29.31
C VAL A 2 11.58 0.09 29.37
N SER A 3 11.13 1.02 28.53
CA SER A 3 9.74 1.49 28.46
C SER A 3 8.74 0.32 28.38
N LYS A 4 7.57 0.47 29.02
CA LYS A 4 6.45 -0.49 29.09
C LYS A 4 5.87 -0.91 27.73
N TYR A 5 6.33 -0.29 26.65
CA TYR A 5 5.98 -0.60 25.27
C TYR A 5 7.27 -0.88 24.51
N ASN A 6 7.33 -2.03 23.84
CA ASN A 6 8.48 -2.39 23.02
C ASN A 6 8.45 -1.58 21.70
N THR A 7 8.83 -0.30 21.80
CA THR A 7 8.77 0.71 20.75
C THR A 7 9.53 0.29 19.49
N GLU A 8 10.65 -0.41 19.65
CA GLU A 8 11.49 -0.88 18.54
C GLU A 8 10.82 -2.01 17.75
N ARG A 9 10.29 -3.03 18.42
CA ARG A 9 9.54 -4.11 17.75
C ARG A 9 8.36 -3.57 16.95
N LYS A 10 7.57 -2.69 17.56
CA LYS A 10 6.40 -2.09 16.90
C LYS A 10 6.79 -1.18 15.74
N TYR A 11 7.92 -0.49 15.85
CA TYR A 11 8.47 0.29 14.75
C TYR A 11 8.89 -0.61 13.57
N LEU A 12 9.65 -1.67 13.83
CA LEU A 12 10.10 -2.63 12.82
C LEU A 12 8.91 -3.30 12.12
N GLU A 13 7.91 -3.77 12.88
CA GLU A 13 6.66 -4.33 12.34
C GLU A 13 5.94 -3.32 11.42
N GLY A 14 5.94 -2.04 11.78
CA GLY A 14 5.39 -0.98 10.94
C GLY A 14 6.15 -0.76 9.64
N GLN A 15 7.48 -0.91 9.64
CA GLN A 15 8.30 -0.83 8.43
C GLN A 15 8.04 -2.03 7.51
N GLU A 16 7.98 -3.24 8.08
CA GLU A 16 7.69 -4.48 7.35
C GLU A 16 6.30 -4.42 6.70
N ASN A 17 5.27 -4.06 7.47
CA ASN A 17 3.91 -3.93 6.94
C ASN A 17 3.83 -2.91 5.79
N ARG A 18 4.53 -1.77 5.89
CA ARG A 18 4.55 -0.78 4.80
C ARG A 18 5.22 -1.34 3.54
N LYS A 19 6.34 -2.05 3.71
CA LYS A 19 7.04 -2.71 2.60
C LYS A 19 6.16 -3.75 1.93
N GLU A 20 5.51 -4.61 2.71
CA GLU A 20 4.61 -5.66 2.19
C GLU A 20 3.41 -5.08 1.46
N ILE A 21 2.82 -3.99 1.97
CA ILE A 21 1.75 -3.27 1.26
C ILE A 21 2.26 -2.78 -0.10
N TYR A 22 3.42 -2.10 -0.15
CA TYR A 22 3.94 -1.58 -1.40
C TYR A 22 4.23 -2.69 -2.42
N LEU A 23 4.84 -3.80 -1.99
CA LEU A 23 5.08 -4.97 -2.84
C LEU A 23 3.78 -5.60 -3.33
N PHE A 24 2.76 -5.69 -2.47
CA PHE A 24 1.44 -6.17 -2.85
C PHE A 24 0.83 -5.27 -3.93
N LEU A 25 0.91 -3.94 -3.79
CA LEU A 25 0.41 -3.01 -4.80
C LEU A 25 1.07 -3.30 -6.15
N ILE A 26 2.40 -3.32 -6.23
CA ILE A 26 3.12 -3.62 -7.49
C ILE A 26 2.60 -4.91 -8.12
N ARG A 27 2.52 -6.01 -7.35
CA ARG A 27 2.01 -7.29 -7.85
C ARG A 27 0.57 -7.22 -8.34
N TYR A 28 -0.29 -6.51 -7.61
CA TYR A 28 -1.70 -6.37 -7.96
C TYR A 28 -1.88 -5.55 -9.23
N PHE A 29 -1.18 -4.41 -9.35
CA PHE A 29 -1.17 -3.57 -10.55
C PHE A 29 -0.70 -4.35 -11.77
N THR A 30 0.40 -5.09 -11.66
CA THR A 30 0.93 -5.94 -12.74
C THR A 30 -0.04 -7.03 -13.17
N LYS A 31 -0.79 -7.61 -12.23
CA LYS A 31 -1.71 -8.72 -12.52
C LYS A 31 -3.05 -8.27 -13.09
N TYR A 32 -3.64 -7.22 -12.53
CA TYR A 32 -5.02 -6.83 -12.81
C TYR A 32 -5.15 -5.56 -13.65
N GLY A 33 -4.10 -4.74 -13.69
CA GLY A 33 -4.12 -3.50 -14.44
C GLY A 33 -4.91 -2.37 -13.78
N TYR A 34 -5.28 -2.47 -12.50
CA TYR A 34 -5.96 -1.41 -11.75
C TYR A 34 -5.60 -1.46 -10.26
N ALA A 35 -5.86 -0.38 -9.53
CA ALA A 35 -5.57 -0.26 -8.11
C ALA A 35 -6.46 -1.19 -7.25
N PRO A 36 -5.90 -1.91 -6.25
CA PRO A 36 -6.71 -2.68 -5.31
C PRO A 36 -7.51 -1.79 -4.37
N SER A 37 -8.56 -2.34 -3.78
CA SER A 37 -9.26 -1.72 -2.64
C SER A 37 -8.52 -1.97 -1.33
N PHE A 38 -8.76 -1.13 -0.32
CA PHE A 38 -8.19 -1.34 1.02
C PHE A 38 -8.65 -2.65 1.67
N LYS A 39 -9.82 -3.17 1.28
CA LYS A 39 -10.32 -4.47 1.73
C LYS A 39 -9.47 -5.61 1.16
N GLU A 40 -9.18 -5.59 -0.14
CA GLU A 40 -8.34 -6.60 -0.80
C GLU A 40 -6.92 -6.63 -0.22
N ILE A 41 -6.33 -5.47 0.06
CA ILE A 41 -5.02 -5.38 0.72
C ILE A 41 -5.08 -5.98 2.14
N SER A 42 -6.11 -5.61 2.91
CA SER A 42 -6.32 -6.08 4.28
C SER A 42 -6.48 -7.60 4.36
N GLU A 43 -7.33 -8.17 3.50
CA GLU A 43 -7.57 -9.61 3.44
C GLU A 43 -6.33 -10.37 2.95
N SER A 44 -5.59 -9.83 1.97
CA SER A 44 -4.41 -10.50 1.43
C SER A 44 -3.21 -10.50 2.39
N LEU A 45 -3.07 -9.46 3.22
CA LEU A 45 -1.93 -9.30 4.12
C LEU A 45 -2.24 -9.65 5.58
N GLY A 46 -3.51 -9.95 5.91
CA GLY A 46 -3.92 -10.30 7.27
C GLY A 46 -3.83 -9.14 8.27
N ILE A 47 -3.82 -7.89 7.80
CA ILE A 47 -3.73 -6.69 8.63
C ILE A 47 -5.02 -5.89 8.58
N SER A 48 -5.32 -5.13 9.63
CA SER A 48 -6.58 -4.37 9.70
C SER A 48 -6.67 -3.29 8.60
N LYS A 49 -7.88 -3.00 8.12
CA LYS A 49 -8.14 -1.92 7.16
C LYS A 49 -7.63 -0.55 7.65
N ALA A 50 -7.74 -0.25 8.93
CA ALA A 50 -7.22 0.99 9.51
C ALA A 50 -5.69 1.04 9.45
N THR A 51 -5.02 -0.08 9.71
CA THR A 51 -3.56 -0.22 9.54
C THR A 51 -3.16 0.03 8.09
N VAL A 52 -3.88 -0.56 7.13
CA VAL A 52 -3.68 -0.32 5.68
C VAL A 52 -3.80 1.16 5.36
N GLN A 53 -4.88 1.83 5.78
CA GLN A 53 -5.08 3.26 5.51
C GLN A 53 -3.93 4.12 6.04
N ARG A 54 -3.44 3.83 7.25
CA ARG A 54 -2.29 4.55 7.83
C ARG A 54 -1.03 4.38 6.98
N HIS A 55 -0.73 3.16 6.56
CA HIS A 55 0.45 2.89 5.74
C HIS A 55 0.31 3.43 4.32
N MET A 56 -0.89 3.38 3.71
CA MET A 56 -1.16 4.00 2.41
C MET A 56 -0.91 5.51 2.45
N ARG A 57 -1.37 6.20 3.51
CA ARG A 57 -1.06 7.62 3.70
C ARG A 57 0.44 7.88 3.82
N GLN A 58 1.17 7.01 4.50
CA GLN A 58 2.63 7.15 4.57
C GLN A 58 3.29 6.94 3.20
N LEU A 59 2.86 5.95 2.42
CA LEU A 59 3.38 5.72 1.06
C LEU A 59 3.11 6.92 0.14
N GLU A 60 1.98 7.60 0.33
CA GLU A 60 1.65 8.83 -0.38
C GLU A 60 2.58 9.98 0.02
N LEU A 61 2.82 10.16 1.32
CA LEU A 61 3.79 11.15 1.82
C LEU A 61 5.22 10.86 1.38
N ASP A 62 5.58 9.58 1.26
CA ASP A 62 6.88 9.13 0.78
C ASP A 62 7.01 9.26 -0.75
N GLY A 63 5.95 9.66 -1.46
CA GLY A 63 5.93 9.86 -2.92
C GLY A 63 5.97 8.55 -3.73
N LEU A 64 5.69 7.40 -3.11
CA LEU A 64 5.67 6.09 -3.76
C LEU A 64 4.34 5.81 -4.47
N ILE A 65 3.27 6.43 -3.98
CA ILE A 65 1.94 6.42 -4.59
C ILE A 65 1.38 7.84 -4.63
N ALA A 66 0.44 8.09 -5.52
CA ALA A 66 -0.29 9.35 -5.55
C ALA A 66 -1.78 9.11 -5.79
N THR A 67 -2.62 9.99 -5.26
CA THR A 67 -4.06 10.00 -5.52
C THR A 67 -4.55 11.43 -5.74
N ALA A 68 -5.34 11.63 -6.79
CA ALA A 68 -6.06 12.89 -7.01
C ALA A 68 -7.39 12.93 -6.25
N HIS A 69 -7.87 11.79 -5.76
CA HIS A 69 -9.14 11.65 -5.07
C HIS A 69 -8.95 10.90 -3.75
N PRO A 70 -8.57 11.62 -2.68
CA PRO A 70 -8.43 11.03 -1.35
C PRO A 70 -9.73 10.37 -0.90
N ASN A 71 -9.62 9.22 -0.22
CA ASN A 71 -10.75 8.40 0.27
C ASN A 71 -11.62 7.75 -0.83
N THR A 72 -11.37 8.00 -2.11
CA THR A 72 -12.05 7.29 -3.19
C THR A 72 -11.40 5.92 -3.38
N PRO A 73 -12.18 4.82 -3.33
CA PRO A 73 -11.64 3.49 -3.59
C PRO A 73 -10.96 3.44 -4.95
N ARG A 74 -9.79 2.77 -5.01
CA ARG A 74 -9.06 2.51 -6.26
C ARG A 74 -8.61 3.76 -7.04
N ALA A 75 -8.58 4.93 -6.41
CA ALA A 75 -8.21 6.19 -7.07
C ALA A 75 -6.71 6.54 -6.99
N PHE A 76 -5.88 5.64 -6.47
CA PHE A 76 -4.44 5.85 -6.37
C PHE A 76 -3.70 5.12 -7.50
N HIS A 77 -2.53 5.64 -7.87
CA HIS A 77 -1.60 4.98 -8.79
C HIS A 77 -0.20 4.90 -8.18
N LEU A 78 0.63 4.00 -8.72
CA LEU A 78 2.04 3.91 -8.36
C LEU A 78 2.80 5.05 -9.04
N VAL A 79 3.69 5.72 -8.32
CA VAL A 79 4.57 6.74 -8.89
C VAL A 79 5.73 6.04 -9.61
N GLY A 80 6.07 6.49 -10.82
CA GLY A 80 7.11 5.89 -11.65
C GLY A 80 6.69 4.66 -12.44
N TYR A 81 5.40 4.31 -12.44
CA TYR A 81 4.83 3.24 -13.25
C TYR A 81 3.86 3.82 -14.27
N GLU A 82 3.96 3.38 -15.52
CA GLU A 82 3.05 3.76 -16.59
C GLU A 82 2.26 2.57 -17.10
N TYR A 83 0.97 2.79 -17.34
CA TYR A 83 0.13 1.81 -18.01
C TYR A 83 0.39 1.82 -19.51
N GLN A 84 0.96 0.74 -20.02
CA GLN A 84 1.06 0.54 -21.46
C GLN A 84 -0.09 -0.30 -21.98
N LYS A 85 -0.81 0.25 -22.97
CA LYS A 85 -1.80 -0.50 -23.73
C LYS A 85 -1.05 -1.48 -24.63
N VAL A 86 -1.00 -2.74 -24.22
CA VAL A 86 -0.51 -3.82 -25.08
C VAL A 86 -1.44 -3.93 -26.30
N ALA A 87 -0.87 -3.81 -27.49
CA ALA A 87 -1.57 -4.14 -28.73
C ALA A 87 -1.96 -5.62 -28.65
N LYS A 88 -3.24 -5.92 -28.83
CA LYS A 88 -3.69 -7.31 -29.00
C LYS A 88 -3.04 -7.82 -30.28
N VAL A 89 -2.14 -8.80 -30.14
CA VAL A 89 -1.66 -9.64 -31.25
C VAL A 89 -2.80 -10.53 -31.72
#